data_AF-A0A7X0F3D7-F1
#
_entry.id   AF-A0A7X0F3D7-F1
#
_cell.length_a   1.000
_cell.length_b   1.000
_cell.length_c   1.000
_cell.angle_alpha   90.00
_cell.angle_beta   90.00
_cell.angle_gamma   90.00
#
_symmetry.space_group_name_H-M   'P 1'
#
loop_
_entity.id
_entity.type
_entity.pdbx_description
1 polymer ?
#
loop_
_entity_poly.entity_id
_entity_poly.type
_entity_poly.pdbx_seq_one_letter_code
_entity_poly.pdbx_strand_id
1 'polypeptide(L)' 'MTIVWNDPVNLMSYVTYVFQTVFGYTREKAEKLMMDVHHKGKAVVSSGTREEMERDVQILHSYGLWATLQPDSVK' A
#
# COMPACT_ATOMS: atom_id res chain seq x y z
N MET A 1 8.28 7.44 0.03
CA MET A 1 6.91 6.90 -0.13
C MET A 1 6.91 5.37 -0.08
N THR A 2 5.92 4.77 0.58
CA THR A 2 5.62 3.33 0.51
C THR A 2 4.64 3.08 -0.63
N ILE A 3 5.00 2.17 -1.53
CA ILE A 3 4.21 1.83 -2.73
C ILE A 3 3.77 0.39 -2.64
N VAL A 4 2.50 0.14 -2.90
CA VAL A 4 1.94 -1.20 -3.09
C VAL A 4 1.70 -1.42 -4.58
N TRP A 5 2.09 -2.59 -5.07
CA TRP A 5 1.98 -3.00 -6.47
C TRP A 5 0.83 -3.98 -6.67
N ASN A 6 0.28 -3.98 -7.88
CA ASN A 6 -0.75 -4.94 -8.25
C ASN A 6 -0.16 -6.34 -8.36
N ASP A 7 -0.90 -7.33 -7.89
CA ASP A 7 -0.54 -8.73 -7.98
C ASP A 7 -1.77 -9.58 -8.36
N PRO A 8 -1.58 -10.75 -8.99
CA PRO A 8 -2.69 -11.61 -9.43
C PRO A 8 -3.23 -12.53 -8.32
N VAL A 9 -2.68 -12.47 -7.10
CA VAL A 9 -2.94 -13.44 -6.03
C VAL A 9 -3.99 -12.91 -5.05
N ASN A 10 -3.90 -11.64 -4.68
CA ASN A 10 -4.73 -11.03 -3.65
C ASN A 10 -6.07 -10.53 -4.21
N LEU A 11 -7.16 -10.82 -3.49
CA LEU A 11 -8.48 -10.27 -3.80
C LEU A 11 -8.55 -8.77 -3.46
N MET A 12 -9.30 -8.00 -4.25
CA MET A 12 -9.56 -6.57 -4.00
C MET A 12 -10.08 -6.28 -2.58
N SER A 13 -11.00 -7.12 -2.10
CA SER A 13 -11.56 -7.01 -0.74
C SER A 13 -10.50 -7.22 0.33
N TYR A 14 -9.55 -8.13 0.09
CA TYR A 14 -8.44 -8.40 1.00
C TYR A 14 -7.44 -7.24 1.02
N VAL A 15 -7.06 -6.70 -0.14
CA VAL A 15 -6.19 -5.51 -0.22
C VAL A 15 -6.81 -4.32 0.51
N THR A 16 -8.12 -4.11 0.33
CA THR A 16 -8.88 -3.06 1.05
C THR A 16 -8.86 -3.29 2.56
N TYR A 17 -9.05 -4.53 3.02
CA TYR A 17 -8.95 -4.88 4.44
C TYR A 17 -7.55 -4.59 5.01
N VAL A 18 -6.49 -4.92 4.27
CA VAL A 18 -5.11 -4.68 4.69
C VAL A 18 -4.83 -3.19 4.82
N PHE A 19 -5.31 -2.36 3.88
CA PHE A 19 -5.13 -0.90 3.98
C PHE A 19 -5.85 -0.29 5.19
N GLN A 20 -7.03 -0.79 5.55
CA GLN A 20 -7.72 -0.38 6.77
C GLN A 20 -6.92 -0.82 8.02
N THR A 21 -6.42 -2.06 8.02
CA THR A 21 -5.73 -2.66 9.17
C THR A 21 -4.37 -2.04 9.44
N VAL A 22 -3.57 -1.81 8.40
CA VAL A 22 -2.19 -1.32 8.53
C VAL A 22 -2.16 0.19 8.73
N PHE A 23 -3.01 0.94 8.02
CA PHE A 23 -2.94 2.41 8.01
C PHE A 23 -4.10 3.10 8.75
N GLY A 24 -5.08 2.35 9.25
CA GLY A 24 -6.27 2.91 9.90
C GLY A 24 -7.16 3.73 8.96
N TYR A 25 -7.05 3.51 7.64
CA TYR A 25 -7.85 4.25 6.67
C TYR A 25 -9.33 3.88 6.76
N THR A 26 -10.18 4.85 6.44
CA THR A 26 -11.60 4.55 6.21
C THR A 26 -11.74 3.59 5.03
N ARG A 27 -12.81 2.81 5.02
CA ARG A 27 -13.13 1.90 3.92
C ARG A 27 -13.09 2.60 2.57
N GLU A 28 -13.67 3.79 2.46
CA GLU A 28 -13.72 4.58 1.23
C GLU A 28 -12.32 4.93 0.70
N LYS A 29 -11.40 5.35 1.59
CA LYS A 29 -10.01 5.65 1.22
C LYS A 29 -9.26 4.37 0.83
N ALA A 30 -9.45 3.29 1.58
CA ALA A 30 -8.83 2.00 1.30
C ALA A 30 -9.29 1.43 -0.06
N GLU A 31 -10.58 1.50 -0.36
CA GLU A 31 -11.15 1.08 -1.66
C GLU A 31 -10.57 1.92 -2.79
N LYS A 32 -10.47 3.25 -2.63
CA LYS A 32 -9.87 4.13 -3.64
C LYS A 32 -8.40 3.74 -3.93
N LEU A 33 -7.59 3.54 -2.89
CA LEU A 33 -6.19 3.14 -3.05
C LEU A 33 -6.07 1.75 -3.69
N MET A 34 -6.94 0.82 -3.30
CA MET A 34 -6.99 -0.51 -3.90
C MET A 34 -7.34 -0.43 -5.40
N MET A 35 -8.32 0.40 -5.78
CA MET A 35 -8.65 0.61 -7.19
C MET A 35 -7.49 1.24 -7.97
N ASP A 36 -6.71 2.11 -7.33
CA ASP A 36 -5.49 2.65 -7.93
C ASP A 36 -4.45 1.54 -8.14
N VAL A 37 -4.24 0.64 -7.18
CA VAL A 37 -3.41 -0.56 -7.37
C VAL A 37 -3.92 -1.37 -8.57
N HIS A 38 -5.21 -1.68 -8.63
CA HIS A 38 -5.79 -2.53 -9.67
C HIS A 38 -5.67 -1.91 -11.08
N HIS A 39 -6.04 -0.64 -11.24
CA HIS A 39 -6.10 0.01 -12.56
C HIS A 39 -4.76 0.61 -13.01
N LYS A 40 -3.96 1.13 -12.07
CA LYS A 40 -2.70 1.84 -12.39
C LYS A 40 -1.47 0.96 -12.17
N GLY A 41 -1.65 -0.26 -11.67
CA GLY A 41 -0.59 -1.19 -11.34
C GLY A 41 0.12 -0.90 -10.02
N LYS A 42 -0.17 0.24 -9.36
CA LYS A 42 0.42 0.64 -8.08
C LYS A 42 -0.34 1.77 -7.40
N ALA A 43 -0.14 1.91 -6.10
CA ALA A 43 -0.57 3.07 -5.32
C ALA A 43 0.46 3.47 -4.26
N VAL A 44 0.59 4.77 -3.99
CA VAL A 44 1.30 5.25 -2.81
C VAL A 44 0.35 5.14 -1.62
N VAL A 45 0.71 4.34 -0.62
CA VAL A 45 -0.15 4.05 0.53
C VAL A 45 0.23 4.81 1.79
N SER A 46 1.51 5.19 1.93
CA SER A 46 2.01 6.04 3.02
C SER A 46 3.25 6.83 2.60
N SER A 47 3.55 7.89 3.35
CA SER A 47 4.75 8.72 3.23
C SER A 47 5.18 9.14 4.63
N GLY A 48 6.48 9.07 4.92
CA GLY A 48 7.01 9.36 6.25
C GLY A 48 8.54 9.28 6.27
N THR A 49 9.11 9.11 7.46
CA THR A 49 10.53 8.85 7.62
C THR A 49 10.94 7.53 6.97
N ARG A 50 12.23 7.33 6.74
CA ARG A 50 12.73 6.09 6.16
C ARG A 50 12.34 4.88 7.02
N GLU A 51 12.47 5.02 8.32
CA GLU A 51 12.20 3.99 9.32
C GLU A 51 10.71 3.62 9.34
N GLU A 52 9.80 4.61 9.27
CA GLU A 52 8.36 4.37 9.19
C GLU A 52 8.01 3.60 7.92
N MET A 53 8.56 4.00 6.78
CA MET A 53 8.26 3.34 5.51
C MET A 53 8.86 1.93 5.43
N GLU A 54 10.08 1.71 5.97
CA GLU A 54 10.68 0.37 6.06
C GLU A 54 9.80 -0.57 6.90
N ARG A 55 9.27 -0.08 8.02
CA ARG A 55 8.30 -0.82 8.83
C ARG A 55 7.02 -1.14 8.06
N ASP A 56 6.44 -0.17 7.36
CA ASP A 56 5.22 -0.38 6.57
C ASP A 56 5.41 -1.46 5.50
N VAL A 57 6.54 -1.44 4.79
CA VAL A 57 6.87 -2.46 3.78
C VAL A 57 6.95 -3.85 4.41
N GLN A 58 7.61 -3.99 5.56
CA GLN A 58 7.70 -5.28 6.27
C GLN A 58 6.31 -5.79 6.69
N ILE A 59 5.46 -4.91 7.22
CA ILE A 59 4.09 -5.28 7.60
C ILE A 59 3.31 -5.72 6.37
N LEU A 60 3.35 -4.97 5.27
CA LEU A 60 2.63 -5.30 4.04
C LEU A 60 3.09 -6.65 3.44
N HIS A 61 4.41 -6.93 3.45
CA HIS A 61 4.94 -8.23 3.05
C HIS A 61 4.43 -9.36 3.94
N SER A 62 4.29 -9.13 5.25
CA SER A 62 3.72 -10.14 6.17
C SER A 62 2.24 -10.44 5.88
N TYR A 63 1.50 -9.48 5.30
CA TYR A 63 0.14 -9.68 4.79
C TYR A 63 0.10 -10.29 3.37
N GLY A 64 1.25 -10.52 2.74
CA GLY A 64 1.36 -11.06 1.38
C GLY A 64 1.19 -10.04 0.26
N LEU A 65 1.27 -8.73 0.56
CA LEU A 65 1.19 -7.68 -0.46
C LEU A 65 2.60 -7.33 -0.94
N TRP A 66 2.76 -7.14 -2.25
CA TRP A 66 4.03 -6.65 -2.79
C TRP A 66 4.15 -5.14 -2.59
N ALA A 67 5.13 -4.72 -1.79
CA ALA A 67 5.41 -3.32 -1.50
C ALA A 67 6.90 -2.94 -1.66
N THR A 68 7.18 -1.69 -1.99
CA THR A 68 8.54 -1.14 -2.12
C THR A 68 8.63 0.29 -1.58
N LEU A 69 9.86 0.71 -1.24
CA LEU A 69 10.18 2.11 -0.94
C LEU A 69 10.52 2.86 -2.23
N GLN A 70 10.01 4.08 -2.35
CA GLN A 70 10.47 5.05 -3.33
C GLN A 70 10.96 6.32 -2.61
N PRO A 71 12.17 6.83 -2.90
CA PRO A 71 12.62 8.12 -2.40
C PRO A 71 11.64 9.22 -2.82
N ASP A 72 11.40 10.19 -1.94
CA ASP A 72 10.61 11.36 -2.34
C ASP A 72 11.39 12.08 -3.44
N SER A 73 10.87 12.02 -4.65
CA SER A 73 11.50 12.66 -5.80
C SER A 73 11.03 14.11 -5.79
N VAL A 74 11.51 14.89 -4.80
CA VAL A 74 11.35 16.34 -4.84
C VAL A 74 12.11 16.83 -6.07
N LYS A 75 11.36 17.23 -7.08
CA LYS A 75 11.78 18.24 -8.05
C LYS A 75 10.91 19.46 -7.84
#